data_AF-A0A0B7FJY1-F1
#
_entry.id   AF-A0A0B7FJY1-F1
#
_cell.length_a   1.000
_cell.length_b   1.000
_cell.length_c   1.000
_cell.angle_alpha   90.00
_cell.angle_beta   90.00
_cell.angle_gamma   90.00
#
_symmetry.space_group_name_H-M   'P 1'
#
loop_
_entity.id
_entity.type
_entity.pdbx_description
1 polymer ?
#
loop_
_entity_poly.entity_id
_entity_poly.type
_entity_poly.pdbx_seq_one_letter_code
_entity_poly.pdbx_strand_id
1 'polypeptide(L)' 'MRSPSPPQLLWASFKTVLRDTKSPVPLVPFHSVFKGVSGERSRLGGYFELANVPDEIAALIYEMVSVGLCPPLGG' A
#
# COMPACT_ATOMS: atom_id res chain seq x y z
N MET A 1 -34.34 -6.54 -18.55
CA MET A 1 -34.05 -5.65 -17.41
C MET A 1 -32.55 -5.58 -17.22
N ARG A 2 -31.92 -4.44 -17.54
CA ARG A 2 -30.49 -4.24 -17.22
C ARG A 2 -30.39 -3.94 -15.73
N SER A 3 -29.63 -4.75 -14.99
CA SER A 3 -29.27 -4.44 -13.61
C SER A 3 -28.65 -3.04 -13.56
N PRO A 4 -28.99 -2.18 -12.58
CA PRO A 4 -28.29 -0.92 -12.41
C PRO A 4 -26.81 -1.20 -12.13
N SER A 5 -25.93 -0.56 -12.89
CA SER A 5 -24.49 -0.57 -12.62
C SER A 5 -24.26 0.02 -11.21
N PRO A 6 -23.38 -0.56 -10.39
CA PRO A 6 -23.09 -0.01 -9.07
C PRO A 6 -22.61 1.44 -9.20
N PRO A 7 -22.91 2.32 -8.23
CA PRO A 7 -22.35 3.67 -8.22
C PRO A 7 -20.83 3.58 -8.28
N GLN A 8 -20.23 4.31 -9.22
CA GLN A 8 -18.77 4.41 -9.37
C GLN A 8 -18.22 5.15 -8.15
N LEU A 9 -18.00 4.44 -7.05
CA LEU A 9 -17.39 4.99 -5.85
C LEU A 9 -15.96 5.38 -6.19
N LEU A 10 -15.64 6.66 -6.01
CA LEU A 10 -14.26 7.14 -6.12
C LEU A 10 -13.40 6.40 -5.09
N TRP A 11 -12.23 5.95 -5.52
CA TRP A 11 -11.28 5.30 -4.63
C TRP A 11 -10.79 6.30 -3.59
N ALA A 12 -10.94 5.96 -2.30
CA ALA A 12 -10.45 6.76 -1.19
C ALA A 12 -9.26 6.04 -0.53
N SER A 13 -8.12 6.71 -0.46
CA SER A 13 -6.96 6.21 0.27
C SER A 13 -7.20 6.30 1.77
N PHE A 14 -6.92 5.20 2.50
CA PHE A 14 -6.91 5.22 3.96
C PHE A 14 -5.93 6.25 4.53
N LYS A 15 -4.83 6.55 3.83
CA LYS A 15 -3.87 7.60 4.24
C LYS A 15 -4.48 9.00 4.14
N THR A 16 -5.29 9.26 3.12
CA THR A 16 -6.03 10.53 2.99
C THR A 16 -7.02 10.68 4.14
N VAL A 17 -7.83 9.65 4.40
CA VAL A 17 -8.78 9.66 5.52
C VAL A 17 -8.08 9.85 6.87
N LEU A 18 -6.95 9.17 7.09
CA LEU A 18 -6.15 9.31 8.31
C LEU A 18 -5.64 10.75 8.49
N ARG A 19 -5.15 11.37 7.41
CA ARG A 19 -4.69 12.77 7.43
C ARG A 19 -5.83 13.74 7.71
N ASP A 20 -6.97 13.56 7.06
CA ASP A 20 -8.12 14.46 7.18
C ASP A 20 -8.75 14.39 8.58
N THR A 21 -8.80 13.19 9.16
CA THR A 21 -9.32 12.94 10.52
C THR A 21 -8.30 13.20 11.62
N LYS A 22 -7.02 13.42 11.30
CA LYS A 22 -5.89 13.52 12.24
C LYS A 22 -5.86 12.34 13.23
N SER A 23 -6.22 11.16 12.76
CA SER A 23 -6.27 9.96 13.60
C SER A 23 -4.85 9.55 14.03
N PRO A 24 -4.63 9.19 15.31
CA PRO A 24 -3.33 8.71 15.79
C PRO A 24 -3.09 7.22 15.50
N VAL A 25 -4.03 6.55 14.82
CA VAL A 25 -3.95 5.11 14.57
C VAL A 25 -2.74 4.77 13.70
N PRO A 26 -1.94 3.74 14.04
CA PRO A 26 -0.90 3.21 13.18
C PRO A 26 -1.48 2.66 11.87
N LEU A 27 -0.92 3.06 10.73
CA LEU A 27 -1.36 2.63 9.41
C LEU A 27 -0.17 2.24 8.53
N VAL A 28 -0.31 1.11 7.85
CA VAL A 28 0.65 0.61 6.85
C VAL A 28 -0.10 0.35 5.53
N PRO A 29 -0.22 1.34 4.62
CA PRO A 29 -0.84 1.10 3.32
C PRO A 29 0.11 0.32 2.41
N PHE A 30 -0.44 -0.65 1.67
CA PHE A 30 0.31 -1.45 0.69
C PHE A 30 -0.16 -1.12 -0.72
N HIS A 31 0.80 -0.91 -1.61
CA HIS A 31 0.58 -0.80 -3.04
C HIS A 31 1.32 -1.91 -3.78
N SER A 32 0.66 -2.52 -4.76
CA SER A 32 1.18 -3.66 -5.51
C SER A 32 1.00 -3.44 -7.01
N VAL A 33 2.03 -3.78 -7.78
CA VAL A 33 2.06 -3.60 -9.24
C VAL A 33 1.31 -4.71 -9.99
N PHE A 34 1.05 -5.85 -9.34
CA PHE A 34 0.42 -7.02 -9.98
C PHE A 34 -1.07 -6.90 -10.27
N LYS A 35 -1.76 -5.97 -9.62
CA LYS A 35 -3.22 -5.84 -9.64
C LYS A 35 -3.60 -4.51 -10.25
N GLY A 36 -4.20 -4.53 -11.42
CA GLY A 36 -4.64 -3.33 -12.13
C GLY A 36 -4.85 -3.59 -13.62
N VAL A 37 -5.29 -2.56 -14.33
CA VAL A 37 -5.44 -2.59 -15.80
C VAL A 37 -4.08 -2.41 -16.50
N SER A 38 -3.07 -1.94 -15.76
CA SER A 38 -1.66 -1.94 -16.16
C SER A 38 -1.12 -3.38 -16.16
N GLY A 39 -0.90 -3.95 -17.35
CA GLY A 39 -0.53 -5.34 -17.60
C GLY A 39 0.87 -5.77 -17.12
N GLU A 40 1.29 -5.36 -15.93
CA GLU A 40 2.61 -5.66 -15.34
C GLU A 40 2.61 -6.95 -14.51
N ARG A 41 1.77 -7.93 -14.88
CA ARG A 41 1.60 -9.19 -14.14
C ARG A 41 2.90 -9.98 -13.97
N SER A 42 3.93 -9.71 -14.79
CA SER A 42 5.27 -10.29 -14.72
C SER A 42 6.26 -9.53 -13.83
N ARG A 43 5.95 -8.31 -13.39
CA ARG A 43 6.85 -7.49 -12.56
C ARG A 43 6.51 -7.66 -11.10
N LEU A 44 7.42 -8.34 -10.38
CA LEU A 44 7.29 -8.53 -8.95
C LEU A 44 7.67 -7.27 -8.16
N GLY A 45 6.72 -6.34 -8.01
CA GLY A 45 6.96 -5.04 -7.39
C GLY A 45 5.80 -4.52 -6.54
N GLY A 46 6.15 -3.65 -5.58
CA GLY A 46 5.22 -2.98 -4.68
C GLY A 46 5.97 -2.12 -3.66
N TYR A 47 5.22 -1.30 -2.93
CA TYR A 47 5.75 -0.52 -1.82
C TYR A 47 4.74 -0.44 -0.68
N PHE A 48 5.21 -0.08 0.50
CA PHE A 48 4.37 0.27 1.63
C PHE A 48 4.91 1.54 2.27
N GLU A 49 4.09 2.18 3.09
CA GLU A 49 4.50 3.34 3.90
C GLU A 49 4.18 3.06 5.37
N LEU A 50 4.83 3.77 6.29
CA LEU A 50 4.51 3.70 7.72
C LEU A 50 3.96 5.07 8.15
N ALA A 51 2.77 5.09 8.74
CA ALA A 51 2.15 6.29 9.31
C ALA A 51 1.75 6.03 10.76
N ASN A 52 2.16 6.91 11.68
CA ASN A 52 1.92 6.80 13.12
C ASN A 52 2.39 5.46 13.75
N VAL A 53 3.39 4.82 13.15
CA VAL A 53 4.00 3.60 13.70
C VAL A 53 5.12 4.02 14.65
N PRO A 54 5.20 3.47 15.89
CA PRO A 54 6.28 3.77 16.81
C PRO A 54 7.65 3.40 16.23
N ASP A 55 8.68 4.20 16.57
CA ASP A 55 10.04 4.02 16.03
C ASP A 55 10.63 2.64 16.36
N GLU A 56 10.31 2.07 17.53
CA GLU A 56 10.72 0.72 17.92
C GLU A 56 10.20 -0.35 16.95
N ILE A 57 8.95 -0.21 16.50
CA ILE A 57 8.34 -1.13 15.54
C ILE A 57 8.87 -0.87 14.13
N ALA A 58 9.07 0.39 13.76
CA ALA A 58 9.69 0.74 12.48
C ALA A 58 11.11 0.17 12.36
N ALA A 59 11.91 0.22 13.44
CA ALA A 59 13.24 -0.37 13.51
C ALA A 59 13.22 -1.89 13.26
N LEU A 60 12.27 -2.61 13.87
CA LEU A 60 12.08 -4.05 13.63
C LEU A 60 11.73 -4.35 12.17
N ILE A 61 10.89 -3.51 11.55
CA ILE A 61 10.55 -3.65 10.13
C ILE A 61 11.80 -3.42 9.26
N TYR A 62 12.60 -2.39 9.56
CA TYR A 62 13.85 -2.14 8.84
C TYR A 62 14.86 -3.27 9.00
N GLU A 63 14.98 -3.85 10.19
CA GLU A 63 15.81 -5.01 10.44
C GLU A 63 15.36 -6.20 9.57
N MET A 64 14.06 -6.52 9.57
CA MET A 64 13.50 -7.60 8.74
C MET A 64 13.75 -7.38 7.24
N VAL A 65 13.58 -6.15 6.74
CA VAL A 65 13.83 -5.83 5.33
C VAL A 65 15.32 -5.87 4.99
N SER A 66 16.20 -5.54 5.95
CA SER A 66 17.66 -5.56 5.74
C SER A 66 18.25 -6.96 5.57
N VAL A 67 17.58 -7.99 6.12
CA VAL A 67 17.97 -9.40 5.95
C VAL A 67 17.53 -9.93 4.58
N GLY A 68 16.51 -9.34 3.96
CA GLY A 68 16.08 -9.65 2.61
C GLY A 68 17.08 -9.15 1.55
N LEU A 69 17.21 -9.88 0.45
CA LEU A 69 17.86 -9.34 -0.74
C LEU A 69 17.04 -8.17 -1.30
N CYS A 70 17.71 -7.24 -2.00
CA CYS A 70 17.05 -6.15 -2.69
C CYS A 70 15.91 -6.67 -3.60
N PRO A 71 14.76 -5.98 -3.66
CA PRO A 71 13.70 -6.32 -4.59
C PRO A 71 14.23 -6.38 -6.03
N PRO A 72 13.69 -7.28 -6.88
CA PRO A 72 14.15 -7.41 -8.24
C PRO A 72 13.99 -6.08 -8.99
N LEU A 73 15.09 -5.52 -9.49
CA LEU A 73 15.03 -4.39 -10.42
C LEU A 73 14.45 -4.92 -11.73
N GLY A 74 13.31 -4.37 -12.16
CA GLY A 74 12.70 -4.73 -13.43
C GLY A 74 13.65 -4.39 -14.59
N GLY A 75 14.07 -5.41 -15.34
CA GLY A 75 14.74 -5.25 -16.62
C GLY A 75 13.82 -4.77 -17.73
#